data_AF-A0A0P0SLK7-F1
#
_entry.id   AF-A0A0P0SLK7-F1
#
_cell.length_a   1.000
_cell.length_b   1.000
_cell.length_c   1.000
_cell.angle_alpha   90.00
_cell.angle_beta   90.00
_cell.angle_gamma   90.00
#
_symmetry.space_group_name_H-M   'P 1'
#
loop_
_entity.id
_entity.type
_entity.pdbx_description
1 polymer ?
#
loop_
_entity_poly.entity_id
_entity_poly.type
_entity_poly.pdbx_seq_one_letter_code
_entity_poly.pdbx_strand_id
1 'polypeptide(L)'
;MVAEENVSKLPTSIQGEQQAEAGWTRASDSDVDLYVDRVSDEVLACRERGRHLFPTIREAGIHFTGVDDDGLLLRRLTCTCCTLAVRVEKWEGVRRRGQRTRFQRVASNLEYRTGAEGQTYLAPTGRGHMTPRQIGDSVASKALAGQSVAALRKSAARVAADAAKSRDSAKQAG
;
A
#
# COMPACT_ATOMS: atom_id res chain seq x y z
N MET A 1 18.19 1.23 36.38
CA MET A 1 17.20 0.25 35.88
C MET A 1 16.77 0.71 34.51
N VAL A 2 16.78 -0.22 33.57
CA VAL A 2 16.87 -0.03 32.12
C VAL A 2 15.60 0.64 31.58
N ALA A 3 15.78 1.60 30.69
CA ALA A 3 14.70 2.23 29.92
C ALA A 3 14.15 1.19 28.93
N GLU A 4 12.94 0.70 29.15
CA GLU A 4 12.27 -0.14 28.16
C GLU A 4 11.65 0.74 27.07
N GLU A 5 12.28 0.61 25.91
CA GLU A 5 11.92 1.16 24.61
C GLU A 5 10.43 0.90 24.29
N ASN A 6 9.61 1.94 24.42
CA ASN A 6 8.27 1.97 23.83
C ASN A 6 8.41 2.15 22.32
N VAL A 7 8.77 1.06 21.62
CA VAL A 7 8.79 1.02 20.15
C VAL A 7 7.35 1.15 19.67
N SER A 8 6.96 2.39 19.41
CA SER A 8 5.75 2.74 18.69
C SER A 8 5.82 2.07 17.31
N LYS A 9 5.19 0.90 17.14
CA LYS A 9 4.94 0.31 15.82
C LYS A 9 3.96 1.21 15.08
N LEU A 10 4.53 2.23 14.43
CA LEU A 10 3.88 2.96 13.35
C LEU A 10 3.37 1.93 12.34
N PRO A 11 2.24 2.19 11.65
CA PRO A 11 1.78 1.32 10.59
C PRO A 11 2.93 1.17 9.59
N THR A 12 3.50 -0.02 9.54
CA THR A 12 4.63 -0.34 8.68
C THR A 12 4.19 -0.20 7.23
N SER A 13 5.07 0.36 6.40
CA SER A 13 4.86 0.28 4.96
C SER A 13 4.87 -1.19 4.56
N ILE A 14 4.28 -1.52 3.41
CA ILE A 14 4.30 -2.88 2.86
C ILE A 14 5.73 -3.43 2.78
N GLN A 15 6.72 -2.54 2.57
CA GLN A 15 8.14 -2.90 2.60
C GLN A 15 8.61 -3.31 4.00
N GLY A 16 8.24 -2.57 5.04
CA GLY A 16 8.56 -2.91 6.43
C GLY A 16 7.92 -4.23 6.89
N GLU A 17 6.77 -4.59 6.33
CA GLU A 17 6.09 -5.86 6.67
C GLU A 17 6.73 -7.06 5.99
N GLN A 18 7.07 -6.93 4.70
CA GLN A 18 7.82 -7.97 4.00
C GLN A 18 9.24 -8.15 4.56
N GLN A 19 9.82 -7.11 5.16
CA GLN A 19 11.10 -7.18 5.85
C GLN A 19 11.05 -8.00 7.15
N ALA A 20 9.91 -8.04 7.83
CA ALA A 20 9.76 -8.80 9.07
C ALA A 20 9.68 -10.33 8.81
N GLU A 21 9.16 -10.73 7.65
CA GLU A 21 8.95 -12.15 7.30
C GLU A 21 10.12 -12.80 6.56
N ALA A 22 11.01 -12.02 5.93
CA ALA A 22 12.13 -12.56 5.15
C ALA A 22 13.45 -11.83 5.47
N GLY A 23 14.48 -12.61 5.81
CA GLY A 23 15.86 -12.15 5.74
C GLY A 23 16.16 -11.53 4.36
N TRP A 24 17.13 -10.63 4.31
CA TRP A 24 17.34 -9.57 3.30
C TRP A 24 17.64 -10.04 1.85
N THR A 25 16.80 -10.88 1.26
CA THR A 25 16.92 -11.36 -0.12
C THR A 25 15.84 -10.70 -0.97
N ARG A 26 16.26 -10.01 -2.04
CA ARG A 26 15.34 -9.43 -3.02
C ARG A 26 14.73 -10.52 -3.90
N ALA A 27 13.49 -10.32 -4.29
CA ALA A 27 12.83 -11.18 -5.27
C ALA A 27 13.50 -11.08 -6.64
N SER A 28 13.53 -12.20 -7.35
CA SER A 28 13.93 -12.23 -8.76
C SER A 28 12.88 -11.55 -9.64
N ASP A 29 13.28 -11.07 -10.82
CA ASP A 29 12.33 -10.43 -11.74
C ASP A 29 11.25 -11.41 -12.22
N SER A 30 11.59 -12.69 -12.43
CA SER A 30 10.61 -13.73 -12.76
C SER A 30 9.61 -14.00 -11.63
N ASP A 31 10.03 -13.95 -10.37
CA ASP A 31 9.12 -14.07 -9.23
C ASP A 31 8.17 -12.87 -9.13
N VAL A 32 8.66 -11.68 -9.50
CA VAL A 32 7.86 -10.46 -9.57
C VAL A 32 6.82 -10.59 -10.68
N ASP A 33 7.21 -11.01 -11.89
CA ASP A 33 6.29 -11.20 -13.01
C ASP A 33 5.18 -12.22 -12.68
N LEU A 34 5.56 -13.36 -12.10
CA LEU A 34 4.60 -14.37 -11.65
C LEU A 34 3.62 -13.85 -10.59
N TYR A 35 4.05 -12.92 -9.74
CA TYR A 35 3.17 -12.27 -8.78
C TYR A 35 2.22 -11.29 -9.48
N VAL A 36 2.76 -10.44 -10.37
CA VAL A 36 1.98 -9.46 -11.13
C VAL A 36 0.89 -10.11 -11.98
N ASP A 37 1.14 -11.30 -12.52
CA ASP A 37 0.17 -12.06 -13.30
C ASP A 37 -1.02 -12.63 -12.51
N ARG A 38 -0.93 -12.70 -11.18
CA ARG A 38 -1.91 -13.40 -10.32
C ARG A 38 -2.76 -12.49 -9.46
N VAL A 39 -2.33 -11.26 -9.23
CA VAL A 39 -3.02 -10.33 -8.31
C VAL A 39 -3.87 -9.32 -9.07
N SER A 40 -4.88 -8.77 -8.40
CA SER A 40 -5.77 -7.78 -9.02
C SER A 40 -5.10 -6.42 -9.21
N ASP A 41 -5.65 -5.59 -10.09
CA ASP A 41 -5.16 -4.23 -10.36
C ASP A 41 -5.17 -3.35 -9.10
N GLU A 42 -6.12 -3.55 -8.18
CA GLU A 42 -6.18 -2.79 -6.93
C GLU A 42 -5.06 -3.17 -5.96
N VAL A 43 -4.63 -4.44 -5.99
CA VAL A 43 -3.46 -4.92 -5.25
C VAL A 43 -2.19 -4.29 -5.86
N LEU A 44 -2.05 -4.35 -7.19
CA LEU A 44 -0.94 -3.73 -7.91
C LEU A 44 -0.84 -2.23 -7.60
N ALA A 45 -1.96 -1.51 -7.64
CA ALA A 45 -2.00 -0.09 -7.32
C ALA A 45 -1.49 0.22 -5.90
N CYS A 46 -1.79 -0.62 -4.90
CA CYS A 46 -1.23 -0.45 -3.55
C CYS A 46 0.27 -0.74 -3.51
N ARG A 47 0.73 -1.76 -4.25
CA ARG A 47 2.12 -2.22 -4.29
C ARG A 47 3.03 -1.23 -5.01
N GLU A 48 2.61 -0.70 -6.15
CA GLU A 48 3.31 0.38 -6.88
C GLU A 48 3.42 1.66 -6.03
N ARG A 49 2.39 1.98 -5.24
CA ARG A 49 2.42 3.12 -4.31
C ARG A 49 3.28 2.88 -3.06
N GLY A 50 3.60 1.62 -2.75
CA GLY A 50 4.28 1.21 -1.52
C GLY A 50 3.48 1.46 -0.23
N ARG A 51 2.17 1.78 -0.33
CA ARG A 51 1.31 2.04 0.84
C ARG A 51 -0.16 1.72 0.58
N HIS A 52 -0.86 1.39 1.66
CA HIS A 52 -2.32 1.26 1.69
C HIS A 52 -3.03 2.58 2.04
N LEU A 53 -4.26 2.71 1.56
CA LEU A 53 -5.12 3.87 1.82
C LEU A 53 -6.24 3.45 2.77
N PHE A 54 -6.30 4.04 3.95
CA PHE A 54 -7.33 3.77 4.95
C PHE A 54 -8.13 5.05 5.21
N PRO A 55 -9.44 4.94 5.47
CA PRO A 55 -10.24 6.11 5.76
C PRO A 55 -9.79 6.73 7.09
N THR A 56 -9.76 8.05 7.10
CA THR A 56 -9.49 8.85 8.29
C THR A 56 -10.67 8.79 9.27
N ILE A 57 -10.44 9.24 10.50
CA ILE A 57 -11.50 9.35 11.52
C ILE A 57 -12.61 10.31 11.06
N ARG A 58 -12.30 11.35 10.27
CA ARG A 58 -13.32 12.28 9.78
C ARG A 58 -14.22 11.64 8.73
N GLU A 59 -13.69 10.75 7.90
CA GLU A 59 -14.44 10.09 6.83
C GLU A 59 -15.31 8.95 7.33
N ALA A 60 -14.79 8.10 8.23
CA ALA A 60 -15.47 6.88 8.66
C ALA A 60 -15.92 6.88 10.13
N GLY A 61 -15.70 7.97 10.87
CA GLY A 61 -15.96 8.03 12.30
C GLY A 61 -15.05 7.10 13.12
N ILE A 62 -15.37 6.94 14.41
CA ILE A 62 -14.71 6.01 15.32
C ILE A 62 -15.72 4.95 15.78
N HIS A 63 -15.50 3.71 15.35
CA HIS A 63 -16.29 2.55 15.72
C HIS A 63 -15.32 1.44 16.15
N PHE A 64 -15.52 0.92 17.36
CA PHE A 64 -14.74 -0.20 17.88
C PHE A 64 -15.44 -1.51 17.54
N THR A 65 -14.67 -2.45 17.01
CA THR A 65 -15.14 -3.76 16.54
C THR A 65 -14.95 -4.86 17.58
N GLY A 66 -14.27 -4.56 18.70
CA GLY A 66 -14.02 -5.53 19.76
C GLY A 66 -13.09 -4.98 20.83
N VAL A 67 -12.72 -5.87 21.75
CA VAL A 67 -11.74 -5.64 22.82
C VAL A 67 -10.78 -6.83 22.79
N ASP A 68 -9.47 -6.60 22.90
CA ASP A 68 -8.49 -7.69 23.00
C ASP A 68 -8.33 -8.19 24.45
N ASP A 69 -7.47 -9.20 24.63
CA ASP A 69 -7.24 -9.85 25.92
C ASP A 69 -6.61 -8.88 26.96
N ASP A 70 -5.97 -7.81 26.51
CA ASP A 70 -5.40 -6.75 27.35
C ASP A 70 -6.42 -5.67 27.71
N GLY A 71 -7.67 -5.80 27.26
CA GLY A 71 -8.74 -4.82 27.48
C GLY A 71 -8.69 -3.60 26.54
N LEU A 72 -7.87 -3.64 25.49
CA LEU A 72 -7.74 -2.53 24.54
C LEU A 72 -8.85 -2.57 23.49
N LEU A 73 -9.39 -1.40 23.17
CA LEU A 73 -10.45 -1.24 22.18
C LEU A 73 -9.88 -1.40 20.76
N LEU A 74 -10.45 -2.29 19.97
CA LEU A 74 -9.98 -2.58 18.62
C LEU A 74 -10.80 -1.81 17.58
N ARG A 75 -10.12 -1.09 16.69
CA ARG A 75 -10.73 -0.48 15.50
C ARG A 75 -10.10 -1.09 14.25
N ARG A 76 -10.93 -1.63 13.37
CA ARG A 76 -10.50 -2.28 12.12
C ARG A 76 -10.88 -1.42 10.92
N LEU A 77 -9.88 -1.08 10.09
CA LEU A 77 -10.06 -0.25 8.90
C LEU A 77 -9.59 -1.03 7.68
N THR A 78 -10.47 -1.22 6.72
CA THR A 78 -10.13 -1.87 5.45
C THR A 78 -9.54 -0.86 4.47
N CYS A 79 -8.51 -1.27 3.73
CA CYS A 79 -7.93 -0.47 2.66
C CYS A 79 -9.00 -0.19 1.60
N THR A 80 -9.24 1.09 1.27
CA THR A 80 -10.26 1.51 0.29
C THR A 80 -9.85 1.23 -1.15
N CYS A 81 -8.58 0.86 -1.36
CA CYS A 81 -8.08 0.49 -2.68
C CYS A 81 -8.16 -1.03 -2.87
N CYS A 82 -7.30 -1.82 -2.21
CA CYS A 82 -7.25 -3.26 -2.45
C CYS A 82 -8.29 -4.09 -1.70
N THR A 83 -8.96 -3.55 -0.68
CA THR A 83 -9.89 -4.28 0.23
C THR A 83 -9.31 -5.47 1.01
N LEU A 84 -8.10 -5.92 0.69
CA LEU A 84 -7.44 -7.08 1.34
C LEU A 84 -6.68 -6.70 2.62
N ALA A 85 -6.10 -5.50 2.67
CA ALA A 85 -5.34 -5.05 3.83
C ALA A 85 -6.26 -4.41 4.87
N VAL A 86 -6.13 -4.84 6.12
CA VAL A 86 -6.90 -4.34 7.25
C VAL A 86 -5.94 -3.79 8.30
N ARG A 87 -6.03 -2.48 8.55
CA ARG A 87 -5.35 -1.86 9.68
C ARG A 87 -6.13 -2.12 10.94
N VAL A 88 -5.50 -2.80 11.89
CA VAL A 88 -6.01 -3.01 13.24
C VAL A 88 -5.33 -2.00 14.14
N GLU A 89 -6.14 -1.12 14.72
CA GLU A 89 -5.70 -0.11 15.68
C GLU A 89 -6.12 -0.54 17.08
N LYS A 90 -5.19 -0.52 18.03
CA LYS A 90 -5.48 -0.71 19.46
C LYS A 90 -5.58 0.65 20.14
N TRP A 91 -6.67 0.85 20.87
CA TRP A 91 -7.00 2.11 21.53
C TRP A 91 -7.22 1.92 23.02
N GLU A 92 -6.75 2.88 23.79
CA GLU A 92 -6.90 2.93 25.24
C GLU A 92 -7.66 4.20 25.63
N GLY A 93 -8.61 4.06 26.56
CA GLY A 93 -9.32 5.18 27.18
C GLY A 93 -8.69 5.54 28.52
N VAL A 94 -7.96 6.64 28.59
CA VAL A 94 -7.33 7.11 29.83
C VAL A 94 -8.19 8.21 30.46
N ARG A 95 -8.60 8.01 31.71
CA ARG A 95 -9.33 9.01 32.50
C ARG A 95 -8.50 9.46 33.70
N ARG A 96 -8.23 10.76 33.78
CA ARG A 96 -7.66 11.38 35.00
C ARG A 96 -8.80 11.93 35.87
N ARG A 97 -8.62 11.93 37.19
CA ARG A 97 -9.63 12.40 38.15
C ARG A 97 -10.04 13.84 37.80
N GLY A 98 -11.35 14.07 37.66
CA GLY A 98 -11.92 15.38 37.29
C GLY A 98 -11.80 15.76 35.81
N GLN A 99 -11.25 14.91 34.94
CA GLN A 99 -11.08 15.18 33.51
C GLN A 99 -11.96 14.28 32.64
N ARG A 100 -12.22 14.76 31.40
CA ARG A 100 -12.86 13.97 30.34
C ARG A 100 -11.94 12.80 29.93
N THR A 101 -12.53 11.64 29.68
CA THR A 101 -11.81 10.49 29.12
C THR A 101 -11.18 10.85 27.79
N ARG A 102 -9.88 10.60 27.64
CA ARG A 102 -9.15 10.76 26.38
C ARG A 102 -8.83 9.39 25.81
N PHE A 103 -9.16 9.19 24.54
CA PHE A 103 -8.80 7.99 23.82
C PHE A 103 -7.52 8.22 23.03
N GLN A 104 -6.60 7.28 23.11
CA GLN A 104 -5.33 7.31 22.39
C GLN A 104 -5.10 5.99 21.67
N ARG A 105 -4.57 6.05 20.44
CA ARG A 105 -4.11 4.86 19.73
C ARG A 105 -2.74 4.48 20.29
N VAL A 106 -2.64 3.30 20.87
CA VAL A 106 -1.42 2.80 21.53
C VAL A 106 -0.60 1.87 20.62
N ALA A 107 -1.27 1.18 19.69
CA ALA A 107 -0.60 0.35 18.69
C ALA A 107 -1.40 0.28 17.39
N SER A 108 -0.72 -0.09 16.31
CA SER A 108 -1.36 -0.47 15.05
C SER A 108 -0.56 -1.52 14.31
N ASN A 109 -1.26 -2.45 13.67
CA ASN A 109 -0.69 -3.47 12.78
C ASN A 109 -1.56 -3.63 11.53
N LEU A 110 -0.98 -4.21 10.47
CA LEU A 110 -1.76 -4.68 9.32
C LEU A 110 -2.03 -6.18 9.45
N GLU A 111 -3.22 -6.56 8.99
CA GLU A 111 -3.62 -7.93 8.73
C GLU A 111 -4.03 -8.03 7.26
N TYR A 112 -3.62 -9.10 6.58
CA TYR A 112 -4.02 -9.36 5.21
C TYR A 112 -5.08 -10.44 5.18
N ARG A 113 -6.17 -10.16 4.46
CA ARG A 113 -7.24 -11.11 4.20
C ARG A 113 -7.10 -11.67 2.79
N THR A 114 -7.57 -12.90 2.62
CA THR A 114 -7.79 -13.47 1.29
C THR A 114 -9.05 -12.86 0.69
N GLY A 115 -8.97 -12.44 -0.56
CA GLY A 115 -10.11 -11.93 -1.33
C GLY A 115 -11.14 -13.02 -1.61
N ALA A 116 -12.34 -12.61 -2.02
CA ALA A 116 -13.45 -13.52 -2.29
C ALA A 116 -13.14 -14.55 -3.40
N GLU A 117 -12.21 -14.23 -4.31
CA GLU A 117 -11.79 -15.10 -5.41
C GLU A 117 -10.42 -15.73 -5.15
N GLY A 118 -10.00 -15.77 -3.88
CA GLY A 118 -8.70 -16.33 -3.49
C GLY A 118 -7.52 -15.39 -3.67
N GLN A 119 -7.75 -14.09 -3.94
CA GLN A 119 -6.65 -13.13 -4.09
C GLN A 119 -5.84 -13.01 -2.79
N THR A 120 -4.52 -13.11 -2.91
CA THR A 120 -3.61 -12.91 -1.79
C THR A 120 -2.76 -11.68 -2.01
N TYR A 121 -2.67 -10.83 -0.99
CA TYR A 121 -1.87 -9.61 -1.07
C TYR A 121 -0.36 -9.92 -1.04
N LEU A 122 0.05 -10.81 -0.14
CA LEU A 122 1.44 -11.18 0.04
C LEU A 122 1.88 -12.18 -1.04
N ALA A 123 3.13 -12.04 -1.48
CA ALA A 123 3.75 -13.05 -2.33
C ALA A 123 3.97 -14.34 -1.51
N PRO A 124 3.99 -15.52 -2.16
CA PRO A 124 4.34 -16.77 -1.48
C PRO A 124 5.67 -16.65 -0.72
N THR A 125 5.73 -17.31 0.45
CA THR A 125 6.95 -17.37 1.27
C THR A 125 8.15 -17.88 0.47
N GLY A 126 9.33 -17.32 0.73
CA GLY A 126 10.59 -17.74 0.09
C GLY A 126 10.91 -17.07 -1.25
N ARG A 127 10.07 -16.16 -1.74
CA ARG A 127 10.32 -15.43 -3.00
C ARG A 127 11.07 -14.10 -2.84
N GLY A 128 11.52 -13.78 -1.62
CA GLY A 128 12.20 -12.53 -1.32
C GLY A 128 11.31 -11.29 -1.36
N HIS A 129 11.90 -10.15 -1.01
CA HIS A 129 11.21 -8.86 -0.96
C HIS A 129 11.06 -8.24 -2.36
N MET A 130 9.85 -7.84 -2.73
CA MET A 130 9.58 -7.11 -3.97
C MET A 130 9.42 -5.62 -3.68
N THR A 131 10.16 -4.78 -4.39
CA THR A 131 10.06 -3.33 -4.25
C THR A 131 8.93 -2.74 -5.10
N PRO A 132 8.35 -1.58 -4.73
CA PRO A 132 7.37 -0.87 -5.57
C PRO A 132 7.89 -0.62 -6.99
N ARG A 133 9.20 -0.36 -7.12
CA ARG A 133 9.87 -0.20 -8.41
C ARG A 133 9.81 -1.48 -9.24
N GLN A 134 10.19 -2.62 -8.68
CA GLN A 134 10.14 -3.91 -9.40
C GLN A 134 8.72 -4.23 -9.89
N ILE A 135 7.71 -3.98 -9.06
CA ILE A 135 6.31 -4.15 -9.45
C ILE A 135 5.96 -3.22 -10.62
N GLY A 136 6.28 -1.93 -10.52
CA GLY A 136 6.00 -0.96 -11.59
C GLY A 136 6.73 -1.25 -12.90
N ASP A 137 8.00 -1.68 -12.82
CA ASP A 137 8.80 -2.07 -13.98
C ASP A 137 8.18 -3.31 -14.68
N SER A 138 7.70 -4.30 -13.92
CA SER A 138 7.01 -5.49 -14.44
C SER A 138 5.65 -5.15 -15.07
N VAL A 139 4.81 -4.35 -14.40
CA VAL A 139 3.51 -3.88 -14.94
C VAL A 139 3.70 -3.09 -16.23
N ALA A 140 4.68 -2.18 -16.27
CA ALA A 140 5.00 -1.42 -17.47
C ALA A 140 5.48 -2.34 -18.61
N SER A 141 6.35 -3.31 -18.30
CA SER A 141 6.85 -4.27 -19.29
C SER A 141 5.73 -5.11 -19.89
N LYS A 142 4.77 -5.54 -19.07
CA LYS A 142 3.56 -6.26 -19.51
C LYS A 142 2.67 -5.39 -20.40
N ALA A 143 2.42 -4.13 -20.02
CA ALA A 143 1.60 -3.21 -20.81
C ALA A 143 2.23 -2.85 -22.17
N LEU A 144 3.56 -2.87 -22.26
CA LEU A 144 4.32 -2.58 -23.48
C LEU A 144 4.64 -3.85 -24.29
N ALA A 145 4.20 -5.03 -23.84
CA ALA A 145 4.46 -6.28 -24.52
C ALA A 145 3.98 -6.23 -25.99
N GLY A 146 4.83 -6.68 -26.91
CA GLY A 146 4.56 -6.66 -28.35
C GLY A 146 4.90 -5.34 -29.07
N GLN A 147 5.27 -4.28 -28.34
CA GLN A 147 5.75 -3.04 -28.96
C GLN A 147 7.27 -3.02 -29.06
N SER A 148 7.81 -2.64 -30.22
CA SER A 148 9.25 -2.39 -30.35
C SER A 148 9.62 -1.04 -29.74
N VAL A 149 10.83 -0.92 -29.18
CA VAL A 149 11.36 0.35 -28.67
C VAL A 149 11.35 1.44 -29.74
N ALA A 150 11.58 1.07 -31.01
CA ALA A 150 11.50 2.00 -32.13
C ALA A 150 10.07 2.54 -32.35
N ALA A 151 9.05 1.68 -32.28
CA ALA A 151 7.66 2.09 -32.38
C ALA A 151 7.26 3.03 -31.23
N LEU A 152 7.69 2.70 -30.00
CA LEU A 152 7.46 3.54 -28.82
C LEU A 152 8.07 4.93 -28.97
N ARG A 153 9.34 5.02 -29.41
CA ARG A 153 10.02 6.30 -29.67
C ARG A 153 9.30 7.13 -30.73
N LYS A 154 8.83 6.49 -31.80
CA LYS A 154 8.08 7.16 -32.87
C LYS A 154 6.74 7.70 -32.37
N SER A 155 6.02 6.94 -31.54
CA SER A 155 4.78 7.39 -30.91
C SER A 155 5.02 8.60 -29.99
N ALA A 156 6.03 8.52 -29.12
CA ALA A 156 6.38 9.59 -28.20
C ALA A 156 6.75 10.90 -28.93
N ALA A 157 7.50 10.82 -30.02
CA ALA A 157 7.85 11.99 -30.83
C ALA A 157 6.62 12.67 -31.46
N ARG A 158 5.61 11.91 -31.88
CA ARG A 158 4.36 12.45 -32.43
C ARG A 158 3.56 13.20 -31.36
N VAL A 159 3.39 12.60 -30.19
CA VAL A 159 2.70 13.23 -29.04
C VAL A 159 3.39 14.53 -28.63
N ALA A 160 4.71 14.56 -28.58
CA ALA A 160 5.48 15.77 -28.27
C ALA A 160 5.28 16.88 -29.31
N ALA A 161 5.25 16.54 -30.61
CA ALA A 161 5.01 17.50 -31.68
C ALA A 161 3.58 18.08 -31.63
N ASP A 162 2.57 17.25 -31.33
CA ASP A 162 1.18 17.70 -31.24
C ASP A 162 0.95 18.59 -30.00
N ALA A 163 1.61 18.28 -28.89
CA ALA A 163 1.59 19.13 -27.70
C ALA A 163 2.25 20.50 -27.94
N ALA A 164 3.35 20.55 -28.71
CA ALA A 164 4.01 21.80 -29.08
C ALA A 164 3.09 22.69 -29.94
N LYS A 165 2.48 22.11 -30.98
CA LYS A 165 1.53 22.84 -31.85
C LYS A 165 0.34 23.39 -31.07
N SER A 166 -0.22 22.60 -30.15
CA SER A 166 -1.36 23.02 -29.31
C SER A 166 -1.02 24.21 -28.41
N ARG A 167 0.21 24.26 -27.87
CA ARG A 167 0.70 25.40 -27.07
C ARG A 167 0.88 26.67 -27.90
N ASP A 168 1.42 26.54 -29.11
CA ASP A 168 1.60 27.68 -30.01
C ASP A 168 0.26 28.25 -30.48
N SER A 169 -0.73 27.40 -30.77
CA SER A 169 -2.09 27.85 -31.09
C SER A 169 -2.78 28.53 -29.90
N ALA A 170 -2.60 28.03 -28.67
CA ALA A 170 -3.15 28.66 -27.47
C ALA A 170 -2.51 30.03 -27.18
N LYS A 171 -1.22 30.20 -27.51
CA LYS A 171 -0.48 31.46 -27.35
C LYS A 171 -0.83 32.51 -28.41
N GLN A 172 -1.30 32.09 -29.58
CA GLN A 172 -1.74 32.99 -30.66
C GLN A 172 -3.20 33.45 -30.49
N ALA A 173 -3.99 32.78 -29.65
CA ALA A 173 -5.41 33.05 -29.45
C ALA A 173 -5.72 33.89 -28.19
N GLY A 174 -4.71 34.28 -27.41
CA GLY A 174 -4.82 35.17 -26.24
C GLY A 174 -3.98 36.42 -26.42
#